data_AF-A0A6P1CXJ8-F1
#
_entry.id   AF-A0A6P1CXJ8-F1
#
_cell.length_a   1.000
_cell.length_b   1.000
_cell.length_c   1.000
_cell.angle_alpha   90.00
_cell.angle_beta   90.00
_cell.angle_gamma   90.00
#
_symmetry.space_group_name_H-M   'P 1'
#
loop_
_entity.id
_entity.type
_entity.pdbx_description
1 polymer ?
#
loop_
_entity_poly.entity_id
_entity_poly.type
_entity_poly.pdbx_seq_one_letter_code
_entity_poly.pdbx_strand_id
1 'polypeptide(L)'
;PSQDDAFALLAESGFGRAPEPPPAVSATSPAPRPRPVAKDGKSLTIRIGAVANDATALAVANTAADQLRSAGIDATVRSVPGDELYGKELV
;
A
#
# COMPACT_ATOMS: atom_id res chain seq x y z
N PRO A 1 -14.20 9.75 -5.89
CA PRO A 1 -13.04 10.53 -5.39
C PRO A 1 -11.88 10.32 -6.35
N SER A 2 -11.10 11.36 -6.65
CA SER A 2 -9.89 11.23 -7.46
C SER A 2 -8.73 10.69 -6.64
N GLN A 3 -7.66 10.26 -7.30
CA GLN A 3 -6.43 9.85 -6.63
C GLN A 3 -5.81 11.03 -5.84
N ASP A 4 -5.88 12.24 -6.38
CA ASP A 4 -5.35 13.44 -5.73
C ASP A 4 -6.15 13.81 -4.47
N ASP A 5 -7.47 13.65 -4.49
CA ASP A 5 -8.31 13.86 -3.30
C ASP A 5 -7.92 12.91 -2.16
N ALA A 6 -7.61 11.65 -2.49
CA ALA A 6 -7.17 10.68 -1.50
C ALA A 6 -5.83 11.07 -0.88
N PHE A 7 -4.90 11.63 -1.66
CA PHE A 7 -3.63 12.14 -1.13
C PHE A 7 -3.79 13.43 -0.33
N ALA A 8 -4.76 14.27 -0.68
CA ALA A 8 -5.10 15.44 0.12
C ALA A 8 -5.56 15.03 1.53
N LEU A 9 -6.43 14.02 1.64
CA LEU A 9 -6.87 13.47 2.93
C LEU A 9 -5.71 12.86 3.74
N LEU A 10 -4.80 12.14 3.07
CA LEU A 10 -3.59 11.63 3.73
C LEU A 10 -2.71 12.78 4.24
N ALA A 11 -2.57 13.85 3.48
CA ALA A 11 -1.81 15.05 3.86
C ALA A 11 -2.42 15.77 5.07
N GLU A 12 -3.75 15.88 5.15
CA GLU A 12 -4.46 16.44 6.30
C GLU A 12 -4.17 15.67 7.60
N SER A 13 -3.98 14.35 7.49
CA SER A 13 -3.60 13.50 8.62
C SER A 13 -2.08 13.47 8.90
N GLY A 14 -1.29 14.23 8.14
CA GLY A 14 0.16 14.41 8.31
C GLY A 14 1.04 13.45 7.52
N PHE A 15 0.48 12.66 6.59
CA PHE A 15 1.28 11.84 5.68
C PHE A 15 1.73 12.64 4.46
N GLY A 16 3.03 12.67 4.21
CA GLY A 16 3.64 13.26 3.03
C GLY A 16 4.13 12.19 2.06
N ARG A 17 4.08 12.50 0.77
CA ARG A 17 4.86 11.76 -0.23
C ARG A 17 6.28 12.30 -0.25
N ALA A 18 7.26 11.41 -0.37
CA ALA A 18 8.65 11.83 -0.56
C ALA A 18 8.79 12.79 -1.77
N PRO A 19 9.81 13.66 -1.78
CA PRO A 19 10.11 14.51 -2.93
C PRO A 19 10.28 13.70 -4.21
N GLU A 20 9.85 14.25 -5.34
CA GLU A 20 10.06 13.63 -6.65
C GLU A 20 11.57 13.52 -6.93
N PRO A 21 12.10 12.31 -7.19
CA PRO A 21 13.48 12.18 -7.63
C PRO A 21 13.66 12.97 -8.94
N PRO A 22 14.81 13.64 -9.15
CA PRO A 22 15.07 14.29 -10.42
C PRO A 22 14.94 13.27 -11.56
N PRO A 23 14.38 13.66 -12.71
CA PRO A 23 14.15 12.73 -13.82
C PRO A 23 15.47 12.07 -14.23
N ALA A 24 15.47 10.74 -14.30
CA ALA A 24 16.64 9.98 -14.70
C ALA A 24 16.95 10.27 -16.18
N VAL A 25 18.07 10.96 -16.44
CA VAL A 25 18.51 11.38 -17.78
C VAL A 25 19.15 10.24 -18.63
N SER A 26 19.08 8.99 -18.17
CA SER A 26 19.72 7.85 -18.83
C SER A 26 18.70 6.81 -19.29
N ALA A 27 18.76 6.42 -20.56
CA ALA A 27 17.91 5.41 -21.19
C ALA A 27 18.07 3.99 -20.59
N THR A 28 19.10 3.77 -19.76
CA THR A 28 19.38 2.51 -19.06
C THR A 28 19.05 2.56 -17.57
N SER A 29 18.49 3.66 -17.05
CA SER A 29 18.16 3.76 -15.63
C SER A 29 16.95 2.88 -15.28
N PRO A 30 16.95 2.21 -14.10
CA PRO A 30 15.80 1.46 -13.64
C PRO A 30 14.54 2.32 -13.59
N ALA A 31 13.38 1.72 -13.85
CA ALA A 31 12.10 2.41 -13.78
C ALA A 31 11.95 3.15 -12.43
N PRO A 32 11.39 4.38 -12.42
CA PRO A 32 11.14 5.12 -11.19
C PRO A 32 10.29 4.28 -10.23
N ARG A 33 10.76 4.14 -8.98
CA ARG A 33 9.98 3.48 -7.93
C ARG A 33 8.89 4.44 -7.43
N PRO A 34 7.72 3.93 -7.00
CA PRO A 34 6.70 4.75 -6.35
C PRO A 34 7.27 5.52 -5.16
N ARG A 35 6.85 6.78 -5.02
CA ARG A 35 7.31 7.64 -3.93
C ARG A 35 6.68 7.19 -2.61
N PRO A 36 7.48 6.85 -1.59
CA PRO A 36 6.93 6.36 -0.34
C PRO A 36 6.05 7.43 0.32
N VAL A 37 4.94 6.97 0.90
CA VAL A 37 4.06 7.76 1.76
C VAL A 37 4.51 7.55 3.20
N ALA A 38 4.88 8.62 3.89
CA ALA A 38 5.42 8.55 5.25
C ALA A 38 4.95 9.71 6.12
N LYS A 39 4.95 9.49 7.43
CA LYS A 39 4.69 10.49 8.47
C LYS A 39 5.76 10.38 9.53
N ASP A 40 6.38 11.50 9.91
CA ASP A 40 7.44 11.56 10.93
C ASP A 40 8.59 10.55 10.69
N GLY A 41 8.96 10.34 9.42
CA GLY A 41 10.00 9.40 9.02
C GLY A 41 9.59 7.92 9.03
N LYS A 42 8.32 7.61 9.33
CA LYS A 42 7.76 6.24 9.29
C LYS A 42 6.88 6.06 8.06
N SER A 43 7.18 5.04 7.26
CA SER A 43 6.35 4.68 6.10
C SER A 43 4.95 4.24 6.54
N LEU A 44 3.95 4.56 5.73
CA LEU A 44 2.60 4.03 5.89
C LEU A 44 2.60 2.56 5.48
N THR A 45 2.30 1.68 6.43
CA THR A 45 2.20 0.24 6.22
C THR A 45 0.75 -0.23 6.40
N ILE A 46 0.27 -1.05 5.47
CA ILE A 46 -1.08 -1.64 5.49
C ILE A 46 -0.94 -3.16 5.37
N ARG A 47 -1.63 -3.90 6.24
CA ARG A 47 -1.74 -5.36 6.16
C ARG A 47 -3.17 -5.74 5.88
N ILE A 48 -3.39 -6.40 4.74
CA ILE A 48 -4.71 -6.87 4.29
C ILE A 48 -4.84 -8.35 4.65
N GLY A 49 -5.78 -8.69 5.54
CA GLY A 49 -6.09 -10.07 5.86
C GLY A 49 -7.08 -10.67 4.87
N ALA A 50 -6.86 -11.91 4.47
CA ALA A 50 -7.78 -12.67 3.62
C ALA A 50 -7.85 -14.13 4.08
N VAL A 51 -9.02 -14.75 3.89
CA VAL A 51 -9.24 -16.15 4.27
C VAL A 51 -8.46 -17.05 3.31
N ALA A 52 -7.66 -17.96 3.86
CA ALA A 52 -6.70 -18.73 3.08
C ALA A 52 -7.30 -19.66 2.01
N ASN A 53 -8.52 -20.15 2.24
CA ASN A 53 -9.21 -21.06 1.32
C ASN A 53 -10.19 -20.33 0.39
N ASP A 54 -10.20 -19.00 0.39
CA ASP A 54 -11.00 -18.19 -0.52
C ASP A 54 -10.10 -17.54 -1.59
N ALA A 55 -10.01 -18.20 -2.74
CA ALA A 55 -9.21 -17.74 -3.86
C ALA A 55 -9.67 -16.39 -4.42
N THR A 56 -10.98 -16.10 -4.36
CA THR A 56 -11.53 -14.83 -4.83
C THR A 56 -11.14 -13.69 -3.90
N ALA A 57 -11.29 -13.88 -2.58
CA ALA A 57 -10.86 -12.90 -1.60
C ALA A 57 -9.35 -12.63 -1.67
N LEU A 58 -8.53 -13.68 -1.85
CA LEU A 58 -7.09 -13.54 -2.02
C LEU A 58 -6.72 -12.75 -3.29
N ALA A 59 -7.38 -13.02 -4.41
CA ALA A 59 -7.13 -12.29 -5.65
C ALA A 59 -7.47 -10.79 -5.50
N VAL A 60 -8.60 -10.47 -4.88
CA VAL A 60 -9.01 -9.09 -4.59
C VAL A 60 -8.02 -8.42 -3.63
N ALA A 61 -7.61 -9.09 -2.56
CA ALA A 61 -6.66 -8.56 -1.60
C ALA A 61 -5.29 -8.25 -2.24
N ASN A 62 -4.79 -9.12 -3.11
CA ASN A 62 -3.54 -8.86 -3.85
C ASN A 62 -3.68 -7.67 -4.79
N THR A 63 -4.78 -7.58 -5.53
CA THR A 63 -5.06 -6.43 -6.41
C THR A 63 -5.10 -5.13 -5.63
N ALA A 64 -5.77 -5.12 -4.48
CA ALA A 64 -5.81 -3.95 -3.60
C ALA A 64 -4.43 -3.57 -3.07
N ALA A 65 -3.62 -4.56 -2.65
CA ALA A 65 -2.25 -4.32 -2.22
C ALA A 65 -1.39 -3.75 -3.36
N ASP A 66 -1.57 -4.20 -4.59
CA ASP A 66 -0.84 -3.69 -5.75
C ASP A 66 -1.18 -2.24 -6.08
N GLN A 67 -2.46 -1.85 -5.94
CA GLN A 67 -2.88 -0.45 -6.08
C GLN A 67 -2.21 0.44 -5.00
N LEU A 68 -2.15 -0.03 -3.76
CA LEU A 68 -1.52 0.69 -2.66
C LEU A 68 0.01 0.79 -2.83
N ARG A 69 0.68 -0.29 -3.26
CA ARG A 69 2.12 -0.28 -3.57
C ARG A 69 2.44 0.68 -4.71
N SER A 70 1.63 0.69 -5.75
CA SER A 70 1.76 1.63 -6.87
C SER A 70 1.59 3.09 -6.42
N ALA A 71 0.80 3.32 -5.38
CA ALA A 71 0.63 4.61 -4.73
C ALA A 71 1.80 5.02 -3.79
N GLY A 72 2.72 4.10 -3.47
CA GLY A 72 3.85 4.31 -2.56
C GLY A 72 3.58 3.89 -1.12
N ILE A 73 2.54 3.11 -0.87
CA ILE A 73 2.17 2.59 0.45
C ILE A 73 2.71 1.16 0.59
N ASP A 74 3.30 0.84 1.74
CA ASP A 74 3.80 -0.51 2.02
C ASP A 74 2.64 -1.45 2.37
N ALA A 75 2.06 -2.08 1.35
CA ALA A 75 0.95 -3.01 1.52
C ALA A 75 1.38 -4.47 1.46
N THR A 76 0.88 -5.29 2.39
CA THR A 76 1.11 -6.74 2.44
C THR A 76 -0.21 -7.48 2.56
N VAL A 77 -0.27 -8.69 1.99
CA VAL A 77 -1.42 -9.59 2.14
C VAL A 77 -1.04 -10.71 3.08
N ARG A 78 -1.90 -10.97 4.07
CA ARG A 78 -1.76 -12.09 4.99
C ARG A 78 -2.94 -13.05 4.82
N SER A 79 -2.60 -14.26 4.42
CA SER A 79 -3.53 -15.36 4.22
C SER A 79 -3.57 -16.23 5.48
N VAL A 80 -4.73 -16.36 6.12
CA VAL A 80 -4.91 -17.11 7.37
C VAL A 80 -6.26 -17.84 7.40
N PRO A 81 -6.44 -18.88 8.24
CA PRO A 81 -7.75 -19.50 8.49
C PRO A 81 -8.80 -18.47 8.93
N GLY A 82 -10.09 -18.70 8.65
CA GLY A 82 -11.15 -17.71 8.94
C GLY A 82 -11.35 -17.46 10.44
N ASP A 83 -11.27 -18.51 11.25
CA ASP A 83 -11.30 -18.42 12.72
C ASP A 83 -10.12 -17.62 13.28
N GLU A 84 -8.94 -17.75 12.68
CA GLU A 84 -7.78 -16.93 13.01
C GLU A 84 -7.95 -15.48 12.53
N LEU A 85 -8.41 -15.29 11.29
CA LEU A 85 -8.59 -13.99 10.66
C LEU A 85 -9.56 -13.13 11.46
N TYR A 86 -10.71 -13.68 11.84
CA TYR A 86 -11.76 -12.98 12.58
C TYR A 86 -11.63 -13.12 14.11
N GLY A 87 -10.64 -13.86 14.58
CA GLY A 87 -10.30 -14.01 15.99
C GLY A 87 -9.04 -13.24 16.33
N LYS A 88 -7.94 -13.97 16.53
CA LYS A 88 -6.67 -13.43 17.04
C LYS A 88 -6.00 -12.37 16.17
N GLU A 89 -6.34 -12.27 14.88
CA GLU A 89 -5.74 -11.29 13.97
C GLU A 89 -6.50 -9.97 13.88
N LEU A 90 -7.71 -9.86 14.45
CA LEU A 90 -8.48 -8.61 14.50
C LEU A 90 -8.19 -7.74 15.73
N VAL A 91 -7.52 -8.29 16.74
CA VAL A 91 -7.30 -7.66 18.06
C VAL A 91 -5.84 -7.24 18.19
#